data_AF-A0A402ABC4-F1
#
_entry.id   AF-A0A402ABC4-F1
#
_cell.length_a   1.000
_cell.length_b   1.000
_cell.length_c   1.000
_cell.angle_alpha   90.00
_cell.angle_beta   90.00
_cell.angle_gamma   90.00
#
_symmetry.space_group_name_H-M   'P 1'
#
loop_
_entity.id
_entity.type
_entity.pdbx_description
1 polymer ?
#
loop_
_entity_poly.entity_id
_entity_poly.type
_entity_poly.pdbx_seq_one_letter_code
_entity_poly.pdbx_strand_id
1 'polypeptide(L)'
;MITRGGSILETTSLLEENGLKVKDVIVLIDREHGAAERLRRHGYNLISILKLDVMLTHYMSKGLITEETYRTCAEYLRGKQSEPHTGTLGL
;
A
#
# COMPACT_ATOMS: atom_id res chain seq x y z
N MET A 1 2.37 1.37 8.31
CA MET A 1 1.32 1.05 7.31
C MET A 1 1.57 1.85 6.05
N ILE A 2 1.05 1.42 4.89
CA ILE A 2 1.30 2.07 3.60
C ILE A 2 0.02 2.26 2.78
N THR A 3 0.00 3.32 1.95
CA THR A 3 -1.07 3.62 0.98
C THR A 3 -0.54 3.70 -0.44
N ARG A 4 0.04 4.85 -0.84
CA ARG A 4 0.61 5.10 -2.18
C ARG A 4 2.15 5.11 -2.20
N GLY A 5 2.81 4.87 -1.07
CA GLY A 5 4.27 4.75 -0.98
C GLY A 5 5.10 6.03 -1.16
N GLY A 6 4.50 7.23 -1.11
CA GLY A 6 5.22 8.50 -1.29
C GLY A 6 6.33 8.71 -0.23
N SER A 7 5.99 8.57 1.05
CA SER A 7 6.95 8.71 2.16
C SER A 7 8.08 7.69 2.11
N ILE A 8 7.83 6.51 1.54
CA ILE A 8 8.86 5.49 1.34
C ILE A 8 9.85 5.97 0.29
N LEU A 9 9.37 6.46 -0.87
CA LEU A 9 10.25 6.99 -1.91
C LEU A 9 11.11 8.15 -1.43
N GLU A 10 10.55 9.07 -0.65
CA GLU A 10 11.31 10.18 -0.03
C GLU A 10 12.42 9.64 0.89
N THR A 11 12.09 8.65 1.72
CA THR A 11 13.06 8.05 2.65
C THR A 11 14.14 7.26 1.91
N THR A 12 13.77 6.49 0.89
CA THR A 12 14.74 5.69 0.13
C THR A 12 15.68 6.58 -0.68
N SER A 13 15.19 7.65 -1.30
CA SER A 13 16.04 8.64 -1.97
C SER A 13 17.09 9.22 -1.02
N LEU A 14 16.69 9.63 0.20
CA LEU A 14 17.63 10.15 1.19
C LEU A 14 18.71 9.11 1.57
N LEU A 15 18.33 7.85 1.76
CA LEU A 15 19.28 6.78 2.10
C LEU A 15 20.26 6.53 0.95
N GLU A 16 19.78 6.52 -0.29
CA GLU A 16 20.58 6.30 -1.49
C GLU A 16 21.54 7.46 -1.79
N GLU A 17 21.11 8.70 -1.59
CA GLU A 17 21.96 9.90 -1.64
C GLU A 17 23.14 9.82 -0.64
N ASN A 18 22.95 9.08 0.45
CA ASN A 18 23.99 8.83 1.46
C ASN A 18 24.74 7.50 1.24
N GLY A 19 24.65 6.92 0.04
CA GLY A 19 25.43 5.74 -0.37
C GLY A 19 24.90 4.40 0.13
N LEU A 20 23.69 4.36 0.71
CA LEU A 20 23.04 3.11 1.10
C LEU A 20 22.29 2.51 -0.09
N LYS A 21 22.21 1.18 -0.14
CA LYS A 21 21.41 0.48 -1.14
C LYS A 21 20.11 0.00 -0.51
N VAL A 22 18.98 0.52 -0.98
CA VAL A 22 17.66 0.05 -0.55
C VAL A 22 17.10 -0.94 -1.57
N LYS A 23 16.46 -2.01 -1.08
CA LYS A 23 15.87 -3.05 -1.94
C LYS A 23 14.47 -3.43 -1.47
N ASP A 24 14.33 -3.72 -0.18
CA ASP A 24 13.11 -4.25 0.40
C ASP A 24 12.50 -3.26 1.38
N VAL A 25 11.18 -3.14 1.32
CA VAL A 25 10.37 -2.30 2.21
C VAL A 25 9.38 -3.22 2.92
N ILE A 26 9.51 -3.35 4.24
CA ILE A 26 8.62 -4.19 5.05
C ILE A 26 7.62 -3.30 5.78
N VAL A 27 6.34 -3.63 5.69
CA VAL A 27 5.25 -2.90 6.35
C VAL A 27 4.30 -3.84 7.06
N LEU A 28 3.80 -3.42 8.22
CA LEU A 28 2.81 -4.22 8.96
C LEU A 28 1.47 -4.31 8.21
N ILE A 29 0.99 -3.20 7.65
CA ILE A 29 -0.33 -3.12 7.00
C ILE A 29 -0.18 -2.43 5.64
N ASP A 30 -0.66 -3.10 4.60
CA ASP A 30 -0.86 -2.55 3.25
C ASP A 30 -2.35 -2.25 3.03
N ARG A 31 -2.66 -0.98 2.71
CA ARG A 31 -4.02 -0.54 2.38
C ARG A 31 -4.40 -0.79 0.93
N GLU A 32 -3.48 -1.30 0.11
CA GLU A 32 -3.72 -1.73 -1.26
C GLU A 32 -4.14 -0.59 -2.20
N HIS A 33 -3.66 0.63 -1.95
CA HIS A 33 -3.89 1.79 -2.80
C HIS A 33 -2.80 1.97 -3.88
N GLY A 34 -2.19 0.86 -4.34
CA GLY A 34 -1.22 0.84 -5.44
C GLY A 34 0.26 1.08 -5.07
N ALA A 35 0.62 1.15 -3.78
CA ALA A 35 2.02 1.31 -3.37
C ALA A 35 2.94 0.21 -3.90
N ALA A 36 2.51 -1.06 -3.90
CA ALA A 36 3.33 -2.17 -4.38
C ALA A 36 3.82 -1.94 -5.81
N GLU A 37 2.90 -1.59 -6.71
CA GLU A 37 3.22 -1.33 -8.11
C GLU A 37 4.08 -0.06 -8.28
N ARG A 38 3.77 1.00 -7.52
CA ARG A 38 4.57 2.22 -7.56
C ARG A 38 6.00 1.97 -7.10
N LEU A 39 6.20 1.26 -6.00
CA LEU A 39 7.52 0.94 -5.45
C LEU A 39 8.31 0.00 -6.38
N ARG A 40 7.63 -1.00 -6.96
CA ARG A 40 8.22 -1.91 -7.96
C ARG A 40 8.78 -1.16 -9.17
N ARG A 41 8.07 -0.13 -9.66
CA ARG A 41 8.56 0.74 -10.75
C ARG A 41 9.81 1.55 -10.38
N HIS A 42 10.09 1.74 -9.09
CA HIS A 42 11.30 2.40 -8.59
C HIS A 42 12.37 1.39 -8.13
N GLY A 43 12.19 0.10 -8.42
CA GLY A 43 13.18 -0.93 -8.09
C GLY A 43 13.09 -1.49 -6.67
N TYR A 44 12.04 -1.14 -5.91
CA TYR A 44 11.84 -1.62 -4.54
C TYR A 44 10.81 -2.76 -4.47
N ASN A 45 11.06 -3.73 -3.61
CA ASN A 45 10.14 -4.81 -3.28
C ASN A 45 9.35 -4.49 -2.02
N LEU A 46 8.02 -4.46 -2.11
CA LEU A 46 7.14 -4.24 -0.94
C LEU A 46 6.71 -5.59 -0.35
N ILE A 47 7.01 -5.78 0.93
CA ILE A 47 6.60 -6.94 1.72
C ILE A 47 5.62 -6.48 2.79
N SER A 48 4.37 -6.92 2.69
CA SER A 48 3.33 -6.61 3.68
C SER A 48 3.00 -7.82 4.55
N ILE A 49 2.91 -7.60 5.86
CA ILE A 49 2.54 -8.66 6.82
C ILE A 49 1.02 -8.90 6.77
N LEU A 50 0.23 -7.83 6.67
CA LEU A 50 -1.22 -7.89 6.52
C LEU A 50 -1.69 -6.95 5.41
N LYS A 51 -2.70 -7.42 4.67
CA LYS A 51 -3.45 -6.62 3.70
C LYS A 51 -4.83 -6.27 4.23
N LEU A 52 -5.34 -5.12 3.83
CA LEU A 52 -6.60 -4.61 4.34
C LEU A 52 -7.80 -5.46 3.89
N ASP A 53 -7.78 -6.02 2.68
CA ASP A 53 -8.81 -6.98 2.22
C ASP A 53 -8.92 -8.23 3.11
N VAL A 54 -7.78 -8.80 3.54
CA VAL A 54 -7.69 -9.93 4.46
C VAL A 54 -8.24 -9.55 5.83
N MET A 55 -7.89 -8.35 6.33
CA MET A 55 -8.41 -7.84 7.60
C MET A 55 -9.94 -7.66 7.56
N LEU A 56 -10.49 -7.08 6.49
CA LEU A 56 -11.94 -6.91 6.33
C LEU A 56 -12.67 -8.26 6.28
N THR A 57 -12.13 -9.21 5.52
CA THR A 57 -12.67 -10.58 5.46
C THR A 57 -12.66 -11.24 6.83
N HIS A 58 -11.56 -11.09 7.59
CA HIS A 58 -11.45 -11.61 8.94
C HIS A 58 -12.49 -10.99 9.89
N TYR A 59 -12.62 -9.66 9.91
CA TYR A 59 -13.57 -8.98 10.80
C TYR A 59 -15.02 -9.33 10.50
N MET A 60 -15.38 -9.45 9.21
CA MET A 60 -16.72 -9.90 8.82
C MET A 60 -16.97 -11.34 9.28
N SER A 61 -16.00 -12.26 9.06
CA SER A 61 -16.12 -13.66 9.48
C SER A 61 -16.27 -13.84 11.00
N LYS A 62 -15.81 -12.87 11.80
CA LYS A 62 -15.92 -12.85 13.26
C LYS A 62 -17.14 -12.09 13.76
N GLY A 63 -17.96 -11.53 12.86
CA GLY A 63 -19.11 -10.69 13.22
C GLY A 63 -18.72 -9.35 13.87
N LEU A 64 -17.47 -8.91 13.71
CA LEU A 64 -16.97 -7.65 14.27
C LEU A 64 -17.39 -6.43 13.42
N ILE A 65 -17.75 -6.67 12.15
CA ILE A 65 -18.36 -5.70 11.26
C ILE A 65 -19.56 -6.34 10.57
N THR A 66 -20.54 -5.51 10.20
CA THR A 66 -21.70 -5.97 9.43
C THR A 66 -21.31 -6.29 7.98
N GLU A 67 -22.12 -7.10 7.30
CA GLU A 67 -21.93 -7.35 5.87
C GLU A 67 -22.03 -6.06 5.05
N GLU A 68 -22.92 -5.14 5.42
CA GLU A 68 -23.04 -3.82 4.80
C GLU A 68 -21.73 -3.00 4.93
N THR A 69 -21.13 -2.99 6.12
CA THR A 69 -19.85 -2.33 6.38
C THR A 69 -18.74 -2.97 5.53
N TYR A 70 -18.68 -4.30 5.50
CA TYR A 70 -17.73 -5.04 4.67
C TYR A 70 -17.87 -4.68 3.20
N ARG A 71 -19.08 -4.70 2.65
CA ARG A 71 -19.36 -4.39 1.23
C ARG A 71 -18.94 -2.97 0.89
N THR A 72 -19.31 -1.99 1.73
CA THR A 72 -18.94 -0.58 1.56
C THR A 72 -17.42 -0.39 1.53
N CYS A 73 -16.71 -1.00 2.49
CA CYS A 73 -15.25 -0.92 2.54
C CYS A 73 -14.59 -1.64 1.36
N ALA A 74 -15.09 -2.81 0.97
CA ALA A 74 -14.55 -3.58 -0.15
C ALA A 74 -14.73 -2.84 -1.49
N GLU A 75 -15.87 -2.17 -1.70
CA GLU A 75 -16.10 -1.29 -2.85
C GLU A 75 -15.13 -0.12 -2.88
N TYR A 76 -14.94 0.55 -1.74
CA TYR A 76 -13.97 1.63 -1.61
C TYR A 76 -12.54 1.17 -1.98
N LEU A 77 -12.11 0.00 -1.50
CA LEU A 77 -10.78 -0.53 -1.80
C LEU A 77 -10.59 -0.84 -3.28
N ARG A 78 -11.56 -1.48 -3.93
CA ARG A 78 -11.52 -1.74 -5.38
C ARG A 78 -11.42 -0.43 -6.19
N GLY A 79 -12.14 0.60 -5.75
CA GLY A 79 -12.05 1.94 -6.35
C GLY A 79 -10.63 2.52 -6.26
N LYS A 80 -9.97 2.39 -5.10
CA LYS A 80 -8.61 2.90 -4.89
C LYS A 80 -7.51 2.15 -5.63
N GLN A 81 -7.71 0.86 -5.92
CA GLN A 81 -6.80 0.08 -6.77
C GLN A 81 -6.85 0.52 -8.23
N SER A 82 -8.01 1.01 -8.69
CA SER A 82 -8.27 1.37 -10.09
C SER A 82 -7.92 2.83 -10.42
N GLU A 83 -7.60 3.66 -9.42
CA GLU A 83 -7.27 5.07 -9.65
C GLU A 83 -5.94 5.21 -10.43
N PRO A 84 -5.94 5.90 -11.58
CA PRO A 84 -4.72 6.13 -12.35
C PRO A 84 -3.70 6.88 -11.50
N HIS A 85 -2.47 6.40 -11.52
CA HIS A 85 -1.38 6.96 -10.73
C HIS A 85 -0.82 8.20 -11.44
N THR A 86 -1.59 9.29 -11.44
CA THR A 86 -1.13 10.61 -11.88
C THR A 86 -0.29 11.24 -10.77
N GLY A 87 0.92 10.72 -10.57
CA GLY A 87 1.97 11.38 -9.81
C GLY A 87 3.00 11.90 -10.80
N THR A 88 3.00 13.21 -11.00
CA THR A 88 3.93 13.95 -11.86
C THR A 88 5.37 13.49 -11.63
N LEU A 89 6.09 13.25 -12.73
CA LEU A 89 7.55 13.29 -12.78
C LEU A 89 7.96 14.71 -12.37
N GLY A 90 8.22 14.90 -11.08
CA GLY A 90 8.78 16.12 -10.51
C GLY A 90 10.27 15.93 -10.27
N LEU A 91 11.01 15.78 -11.36
CA LEU A 91 12.41 16.19 -11.53
C LEU A 91 12.52 16.77 -12.94
#